data_AF-A0AAE3JI79-F1
#
_entry.id   AF-A0AAE3JI79-F1
#
_cell.length_a   1.000
_cell.length_b   1.000
_cell.length_c   1.000
_cell.angle_alpha   90.00
_cell.angle_beta   90.00
_cell.angle_gamma   90.00
#
_symmetry.space_group_name_H-M   'P 1'
#
loop_
_entity.id
_entity.type
_entity.pdbx_description
1 polymer ?
#
loop_
_entity_poly.entity_id
_entity_poly.type
_entity_poly.pdbx_seq_one_letter_code
_entity_poly.pdbx_strand_id
1 'polypeptide(L)'
;MKTMFKLSLTLAAYAVVACVGLAFVYNATAPIIEASAANEVKGALKVLFPEASDFTDVSSEFGGPAGSIGFDRAFVAVSGDAPIGMIVQATGPTYKSSTLLVAVDMNRTVTKVQFTANTDTPGLGTKTAESPFIDQFFGKKIDDEFKTGADVTAISGATISSKAVAAIIKAAAWQAGDYLAKNHGAAAGSGSAPVVAELAPFTLEAGLAELFPECSFEQLPSDAIANSVERSVVLSEAWLARSSDGSAAGVGIVAKGQTYKASTLLVGVLPDATLAGLRVLATTDSANYGKEMLSPDFYSLFAGKSVADAYLVKPSVPEGDIDSISGATISTQGVANMLKIAAYEGSRYLRSAHGGKAASFAEDPFILNVIPEQE
;
A
#
# COMPACT_ATOMS: atom_id res chain seq x y z
N MET A 1 -33.36 -14.85 -53.18
CA MET A 1 -31.99 -15.37 -52.96
C MET A 1 -30.90 -14.57 -53.68
N LYS A 2 -30.97 -14.35 -55.01
CA LYS A 2 -29.92 -13.60 -55.76
C LYS A 2 -29.68 -12.15 -55.30
N THR A 3 -30.71 -11.45 -54.83
CA THR A 3 -30.59 -10.07 -54.28
C THR A 3 -29.97 -10.06 -52.89
N MET A 4 -30.41 -10.93 -51.98
CA MET A 4 -29.81 -11.07 -50.64
C MET A 4 -28.32 -11.47 -50.69
N PHE A 5 -27.94 -12.34 -51.64
CA PHE A 5 -26.54 -12.73 -51.84
C PHE A 5 -25.68 -11.56 -52.36
N LYS A 6 -26.22 -10.74 -53.28
CA LYS A 6 -25.53 -9.55 -53.80
C LYS A 6 -25.29 -8.50 -52.71
N LEU A 7 -26.29 -8.21 -51.88
CA LEU A 7 -26.12 -7.25 -50.76
C LEU A 7 -25.07 -7.75 -49.76
N SER A 8 -25.07 -9.04 -49.44
CA SER A 8 -24.07 -9.64 -48.54
C SER A 8 -22.66 -9.56 -49.12
N LEU A 9 -22.50 -9.82 -50.42
CA LEU A 9 -21.22 -9.74 -51.11
C LEU A 9 -20.70 -8.30 -51.22
N THR A 10 -21.57 -7.34 -51.50
CA THR A 10 -21.21 -5.91 -51.54
C THR A 10 -20.74 -5.44 -50.17
N LEU A 11 -21.44 -5.80 -49.09
CA LEU A 11 -21.03 -5.43 -47.73
C LEU A 11 -19.68 -6.07 -47.35
N ALA A 12 -19.48 -7.35 -47.70
CA ALA A 12 -18.20 -8.03 -47.50
C ALA A 12 -17.06 -7.34 -48.25
N ALA A 13 -17.29 -6.90 -49.49
CA ALA A 13 -16.30 -6.16 -50.28
C ALA A 13 -15.93 -4.81 -49.62
N TYR A 14 -16.92 -4.05 -49.15
CA TYR A 14 -16.66 -2.81 -48.42
C TYR A 14 -15.90 -3.05 -47.11
N ALA A 15 -16.26 -4.09 -46.35
CA ALA A 15 -15.58 -4.46 -45.13
C ALA A 15 -14.11 -4.83 -45.38
N VAL A 16 -13.84 -5.61 -46.44
CA VAL A 16 -12.46 -5.97 -46.82
C VAL A 16 -11.65 -4.72 -47.19
N VAL A 17 -12.21 -3.81 -47.99
CA VAL A 17 -11.52 -2.56 -48.37
C VAL A 17 -11.26 -1.68 -47.14
N ALA A 18 -12.22 -1.57 -46.22
CA ALA A 18 -12.06 -0.81 -44.98
C ALA A 18 -10.97 -1.42 -44.07
N CYS A 19 -10.96 -2.74 -43.89
CA CYS A 19 -9.95 -3.43 -43.09
C CYS A 19 -8.55 -3.30 -43.69
N VAL A 20 -8.41 -3.40 -45.02
CA VAL A 20 -7.13 -3.22 -45.71
C VAL A 20 -6.64 -1.77 -45.58
N GLY A 21 -7.53 -0.80 -45.73
CA GLY A 21 -7.21 0.62 -45.52
C GLY A 21 -6.74 0.90 -44.09
N LEU A 22 -7.44 0.35 -43.09
CA LEU A 22 -7.05 0.48 -41.68
C LEU A 22 -5.71 -0.19 -41.39
N ALA A 23 -5.45 -1.38 -41.96
CA ALA A 23 -4.17 -2.09 -41.79
C ALA A 23 -2.98 -1.31 -42.37
N PHE A 24 -3.16 -0.67 -43.52
CA PHE A 24 -2.13 0.18 -44.12
C PHE A 24 -1.87 1.42 -43.26
N VAL A 25 -2.92 2.09 -42.77
CA VAL A 25 -2.79 3.23 -41.85
C VAL A 25 -2.06 2.79 -40.59
N TYR A 26 -2.48 1.70 -39.96
CA TYR A 26 -1.85 1.16 -38.75
C TYR A 26 -0.37 0.83 -38.97
N ASN A 27 0.00 0.18 -40.06
CA ASN A 27 1.40 -0.18 -40.32
C ASN A 27 2.28 1.04 -40.64
N ALA A 28 1.71 2.12 -41.18
CA ALA A 28 2.41 3.36 -41.41
C ALA A 28 2.51 4.22 -40.14
N THR A 29 1.50 4.21 -39.27
CA THR A 29 1.46 5.01 -38.04
C THR A 29 2.14 4.33 -36.86
N ALA A 30 2.12 2.99 -36.77
CA ALA A 30 2.76 2.22 -35.71
C ALA A 30 4.25 2.59 -35.50
N PRO A 31 5.12 2.61 -36.53
CA PRO A 31 6.53 2.98 -36.32
C PRO A 31 6.71 4.45 -35.93
N ILE A 32 5.79 5.34 -36.35
CA ILE A 32 5.83 6.77 -35.98
C ILE A 32 5.43 6.94 -34.51
N ILE A 33 4.42 6.21 -34.06
CA ILE A 33 3.94 6.20 -32.67
C ILE A 33 5.01 5.60 -31.75
N GLU A 34 5.64 4.50 -32.15
CA GLU A 34 6.76 3.90 -31.41
C GLU A 34 7.96 4.83 -31.36
N ALA A 35 8.32 5.47 -32.47
CA ALA A 35 9.42 6.44 -32.50
C ALA A 35 9.12 7.68 -31.64
N SER A 36 7.88 8.19 -31.65
CA SER A 36 7.49 9.31 -30.79
C SER A 36 7.50 8.92 -29.30
N ALA A 37 6.97 7.74 -28.96
CA ALA A 37 6.96 7.23 -27.59
C ALA A 37 8.39 6.95 -27.08
N ALA A 38 9.25 6.37 -27.93
CA ALA A 38 10.66 6.15 -27.60
C ALA A 38 11.41 7.49 -27.40
N ASN A 39 11.12 8.50 -28.22
CA ASN A 39 11.71 9.83 -28.07
C ASN A 39 11.23 10.55 -26.80
N GLU A 40 9.97 10.37 -26.40
CA GLU A 40 9.44 10.91 -25.15
C GLU A 40 10.11 10.28 -23.93
N VAL A 41 10.26 8.94 -23.93
CA VAL A 41 11.00 8.21 -22.90
C VAL A 41 12.46 8.67 -22.86
N LYS A 42 13.16 8.72 -24.01
CA LYS A 42 14.55 9.22 -24.06
C LYS A 42 14.67 10.66 -23.59
N GLY A 43 13.67 11.51 -23.86
CA GLY A 43 13.58 12.87 -23.33
C GLY A 43 13.56 12.90 -21.81
N ALA A 44 12.70 12.10 -21.19
CA ALA A 44 12.62 11.97 -19.73
C ALA A 44 13.93 11.42 -19.13
N LEU A 45 14.54 10.41 -19.75
CA LEU A 45 15.81 9.84 -19.30
C LEU A 45 16.97 10.85 -19.40
N LYS A 46 17.00 11.71 -20.43
CA LYS A 46 17.98 12.81 -20.55
C LYS A 46 17.86 13.86 -19.45
N VAL A 47 16.68 14.06 -18.86
CA VAL A 47 16.54 14.97 -17.71
C VAL A 47 17.27 14.41 -16.47
N LEU A 48 17.38 13.09 -16.38
CA LEU A 48 18.04 12.37 -15.28
C LEU A 48 19.55 12.23 -15.50
N PHE A 49 19.98 11.92 -16.73
CA PHE A 49 21.38 11.92 -17.15
C PHE A 49 21.60 12.79 -18.40
N PRO A 50 21.83 14.11 -18.23
CA PRO A 50 22.07 15.02 -19.37
C PRO A 50 23.33 14.69 -20.17
N GLU A 51 24.32 14.05 -19.53
CA GLU A 51 25.62 13.70 -20.12
C GLU A 51 25.60 12.35 -20.88
N ALA A 52 24.47 11.63 -20.83
CA ALA A 52 24.31 10.38 -21.57
C ALA A 52 24.14 10.64 -23.07
N SER A 53 24.92 9.95 -23.89
CA SER A 53 24.73 9.92 -25.34
C SER A 53 23.59 8.98 -25.74
N ASP A 54 23.42 7.87 -25.04
CA ASP A 54 22.32 6.92 -25.28
C ASP A 54 21.92 6.16 -24.00
N PHE A 55 20.81 5.43 -24.09
CA PHE A 55 20.26 4.59 -23.03
C PHE A 55 19.98 3.19 -23.56
N THR A 56 20.57 2.18 -22.93
CA THR A 56 20.34 0.76 -23.25
C THR A 56 19.24 0.21 -22.34
N ASP A 57 18.15 -0.29 -22.93
CA ASP A 57 17.07 -0.95 -22.18
C ASP A 57 17.53 -2.33 -21.72
N VAL A 58 17.52 -2.54 -20.39
CA VAL A 58 17.89 -3.81 -19.74
C VAL A 58 16.73 -4.35 -18.90
N SER A 59 15.50 -3.90 -19.16
CA SER A 59 14.33 -4.21 -18.33
C SER A 59 14.06 -5.72 -18.22
N SER A 60 14.36 -6.51 -19.26
CA SER A 60 14.21 -7.97 -19.24
C SER A 60 15.26 -8.71 -18.41
N GLU A 61 16.39 -8.07 -18.14
CA GLU A 61 17.52 -8.63 -17.39
C GLU A 61 17.60 -8.05 -15.98
N PHE A 62 16.82 -7.00 -15.71
CA PHE A 62 16.74 -6.37 -14.42
C PHE A 62 15.98 -7.28 -13.44
N GLY A 63 16.48 -7.38 -12.21
CA GLY A 63 15.98 -8.32 -11.20
C GLY A 63 14.48 -8.20 -10.92
N GLY A 64 13.92 -9.24 -10.29
CA GLY A 64 12.52 -9.28 -9.88
C GLY A 64 12.15 -8.25 -8.81
N PRO A 65 10.85 -8.10 -8.49
CA PRO A 65 10.35 -7.13 -7.52
C PRO A 65 10.98 -7.32 -6.13
N ALA A 66 11.13 -6.23 -5.39
CA ALA A 66 11.53 -6.24 -3.99
C ALA A 66 10.29 -6.14 -3.10
N GLY A 67 9.72 -7.28 -2.73
CA GLY A 67 8.46 -7.34 -1.95
C GLY A 67 7.30 -6.72 -2.74
N SER A 68 6.71 -5.65 -2.19
CA SER A 68 5.62 -4.90 -2.84
C SER A 68 6.08 -3.86 -3.87
N ILE A 69 7.39 -3.68 -4.04
CA ILE A 69 7.96 -2.72 -5.00
C ILE A 69 8.28 -3.44 -6.30
N GLY A 70 7.57 -3.08 -7.36
CA GLY A 70 7.80 -3.54 -8.72
C GLY A 70 8.86 -2.71 -9.44
N PHE A 71 9.67 -3.36 -10.27
CA PHE A 71 10.59 -2.69 -11.20
C PHE A 71 10.07 -2.88 -12.61
N ASP A 72 9.53 -1.81 -13.19
CA ASP A 72 8.83 -1.88 -14.48
C ASP A 72 9.79 -1.78 -15.65
N ARG A 73 10.79 -0.90 -15.54
CA ARG A 73 11.75 -0.58 -16.61
C ARG A 73 13.11 -0.25 -16.03
N ALA A 74 14.16 -0.57 -16.77
CA ALA A 74 15.53 -0.32 -16.37
C ALA A 74 16.40 0.06 -17.58
N PHE A 75 17.20 1.10 -17.44
CA PHE A 75 18.04 1.65 -18.51
C PHE A 75 19.44 1.91 -18.02
N VAL A 76 20.45 1.40 -18.72
CA VAL A 76 21.85 1.80 -18.51
C VAL A 76 22.13 3.05 -19.33
N ALA A 77 22.60 4.11 -18.67
CA ALA A 77 23.01 5.35 -19.32
C ALA A 77 24.47 5.23 -19.75
N VAL A 78 24.76 5.53 -21.02
CA VAL A 78 26.12 5.48 -21.58
C VAL A 78 26.55 6.84 -22.13
N SER A 79 27.84 7.15 -22.03
CA SER A 79 28.49 8.27 -22.71
C SER A 79 29.54 7.72 -23.67
N GLY A 80 29.26 7.81 -24.97
CA GLY A 80 29.94 6.98 -25.97
C GLY A 80 29.63 5.50 -25.71
N ASP A 81 30.68 4.73 -25.41
CA ASP A 81 30.58 3.29 -25.07
C ASP A 81 30.72 3.02 -23.56
N ALA A 82 30.95 4.05 -22.74
CA ALA A 82 31.20 3.89 -21.30
C ALA A 82 29.90 4.04 -20.49
N PRO A 83 29.55 3.08 -19.61
CA PRO A 83 28.42 3.23 -18.70
C PRO A 83 28.73 4.31 -17.65
N ILE A 84 27.81 5.27 -17.50
CA ILE A 84 27.92 6.38 -16.54
C ILE A 84 26.91 6.26 -15.39
N GLY A 85 25.92 5.37 -15.54
CA GLY A 85 24.93 5.12 -14.50
C GLY A 85 23.75 4.31 -15.02
N MET A 86 22.69 4.27 -14.23
CA MET A 86 21.47 3.51 -14.51
C MET A 86 20.24 4.26 -14.01
N ILE A 87 19.14 4.12 -14.73
CA ILE A 87 17.81 4.62 -14.35
C ILE A 87 16.90 3.41 -14.17
N VAL A 88 16.21 3.36 -13.04
CA VAL A 88 15.22 2.31 -12.74
C VAL A 88 13.87 2.96 -12.51
N GLN A 89 12.85 2.48 -13.22
CA GLN A 89 11.47 2.78 -12.95
C GLN A 89 10.96 1.80 -11.89
N ALA A 90 10.61 2.32 -10.72
CA ALA A 90 10.06 1.55 -9.63
C ALA A 90 8.66 2.06 -9.26
N THR A 91 7.73 1.11 -9.09
CA THR A 91 6.37 1.37 -8.63
C THR A 91 6.18 0.68 -7.30
N GLY A 92 5.64 1.40 -6.32
CA GLY A 92 5.34 0.82 -5.02
C GLY A 92 4.11 1.44 -4.38
N PRO A 93 3.60 0.78 -3.33
CA PRO A 93 2.58 1.36 -2.47
C PRO A 93 3.13 2.62 -1.79
N THR A 94 2.36 3.70 -1.82
CA THR A 94 2.55 4.90 -0.98
C THR A 94 1.28 5.10 -0.16
N TYR A 95 0.80 6.32 0.13
CA TYR A 95 -0.55 6.43 0.71
C TYR A 95 -1.63 5.91 -0.26
N LYS A 96 -1.38 6.05 -1.56
CA LYS A 96 -2.00 5.30 -2.64
C LYS A 96 -0.92 4.54 -3.41
N SER A 97 -0.38 5.13 -4.46
CA SER A 97 0.69 4.55 -5.26
C SER A 97 1.50 5.63 -5.95
N SER A 98 2.81 5.39 -6.06
CA SER A 98 3.73 6.24 -6.78
C SER A 98 4.66 5.42 -7.66
N THR A 99 4.96 5.97 -8.84
CA THR A 99 5.96 5.45 -9.77
C THR A 99 7.06 6.49 -9.93
N LEU A 100 8.29 6.04 -9.74
CA LEU A 100 9.48 6.89 -9.73
C LEU A 100 10.53 6.36 -10.71
N LEU A 101 11.22 7.27 -11.38
CA LEU A 101 12.49 7.02 -12.06
C LEU A 101 13.61 7.40 -11.10
N VAL A 102 14.45 6.43 -10.74
CA VAL A 102 15.57 6.60 -9.81
C VAL A 102 16.86 6.44 -10.59
N ALA A 103 17.67 7.49 -10.61
CA ALA A 103 18.95 7.54 -11.30
C ALA A 103 20.12 7.33 -10.33
N VAL A 104 21.03 6.42 -10.69
CA VAL A 104 22.17 6.00 -9.88
C VAL A 104 23.45 6.05 -10.71
N ASP A 105 24.52 6.64 -10.16
CA ASP A 105 25.83 6.67 -10.81
C ASP A 105 26.66 5.39 -10.59
N MET A 106 27.79 5.29 -11.28
CA MET A 106 28.76 4.18 -11.12
C MET A 106 29.41 4.10 -9.73
N ASN A 107 29.25 5.12 -8.90
CA ASN A 107 29.78 5.18 -7.53
C ASN A 107 28.72 4.79 -6.49
N ARG A 108 27.60 4.21 -6.93
CA ARG A 108 26.46 3.84 -6.08
C ARG A 108 25.84 5.03 -5.35
N THR A 109 25.73 6.17 -6.03
CA THR A 109 25.12 7.40 -5.52
C THR A 109 23.83 7.68 -6.26
N VAL A 110 22.76 8.05 -5.53
CA VAL A 110 21.53 8.53 -6.17
C VAL A 110 21.80 9.92 -6.72
N THR A 111 21.73 10.09 -8.03
CA THR A 111 21.98 11.39 -8.68
C THR A 111 20.71 12.22 -8.79
N LYS A 112 19.59 11.57 -9.13
CA LYS A 112 18.31 12.24 -9.34
C LYS A 112 17.15 11.27 -9.20
N VAL A 113 16.00 11.79 -8.81
CA VAL A 113 14.74 11.04 -8.74
C VAL A 113 13.65 11.89 -9.37
N GLN A 114 12.80 11.27 -10.18
CA GLN A 114 11.67 11.94 -10.82
C GLN A 114 10.43 11.06 -10.72
N PHE A 115 9.32 11.66 -10.28
CA PHE A 115 8.04 10.98 -10.29
C PHE A 115 7.46 10.98 -11.71
N THR A 116 7.01 9.82 -12.18
CA THR A 116 6.21 9.69 -13.40
C THR A 116 4.73 9.60 -13.09
N ALA A 117 4.39 9.06 -11.92
CA ALA A 117 3.04 9.07 -11.39
C ALA A 117 3.08 9.22 -9.86
N ASN A 118 2.18 10.03 -9.31
CA ASN A 118 1.91 10.08 -7.88
C ASN A 118 0.41 10.26 -7.71
N THR A 119 -0.23 9.26 -7.10
CA THR A 119 -1.68 9.26 -6.91
C THR A 119 -2.10 9.61 -5.48
N ASP A 120 -1.14 9.93 -4.60
CA ASP A 120 -1.42 10.31 -3.22
C ASP A 120 -2.28 11.57 -3.11
N THR A 121 -2.77 11.87 -1.91
CA THR A 121 -3.62 13.03 -1.64
C THR A 121 -2.93 14.35 -2.06
N PRO A 122 -3.53 15.13 -2.99
CA PRO A 122 -2.97 16.40 -3.44
C PRO A 122 -2.72 17.37 -2.28
N GLY A 123 -1.54 17.97 -2.24
CA GLY A 123 -1.15 18.93 -1.19
C GLY A 123 -0.67 18.29 0.12
N LEU A 124 -0.70 16.96 0.23
CA LEU A 124 -0.10 16.20 1.33
C LEU A 124 0.94 15.22 0.78
N GLY A 125 0.52 14.05 0.30
CA GLY A 125 1.44 13.01 -0.17
C GLY A 125 2.12 13.35 -1.50
N THR A 126 1.49 14.17 -2.35
CA THR A 126 2.13 14.64 -3.61
C THR A 126 3.35 15.51 -3.37
N LYS A 127 3.46 16.15 -2.19
CA LYS A 127 4.64 16.96 -1.82
C LYS A 127 5.93 16.14 -1.73
N THR A 128 5.83 14.81 -1.67
CA THR A 128 7.01 13.93 -1.77
C THR A 128 7.72 14.03 -3.12
N ALA A 129 7.04 14.51 -4.16
CA ALA A 129 7.66 14.79 -5.46
C ALA A 129 8.36 16.15 -5.53
N GLU A 130 8.29 16.96 -4.48
CA GLU A 130 8.72 18.35 -4.47
C GLU A 130 9.90 18.58 -3.51
N SER A 131 10.63 19.65 -3.76
CA SER A 131 11.64 20.19 -2.83
C SER A 131 10.94 20.71 -1.57
N PRO A 132 11.51 20.52 -0.36
CA PRO A 132 12.84 19.98 -0.10
C PRO A 132 12.89 18.46 0.07
N PHE A 133 11.75 17.75 0.00
CA PHE A 133 11.72 16.34 0.38
C PHE A 133 12.56 15.48 -0.56
N ILE A 134 12.33 15.58 -1.87
CA ILE A 134 13.00 14.74 -2.87
C ILE A 134 14.50 15.04 -3.00
N ASP A 135 14.89 16.29 -2.73
CA ASP A 135 16.28 16.73 -2.82
C ASP A 135 17.17 16.09 -1.76
N GLN A 136 16.59 15.61 -0.65
CA GLN A 136 17.32 14.89 0.40
C GLN A 136 17.98 13.60 -0.11
N PHE A 137 17.49 13.03 -1.20
CA PHE A 137 18.03 11.80 -1.78
C PHE A 137 19.19 12.05 -2.74
N PHE A 138 19.35 13.27 -3.25
CA PHE A 138 20.38 13.59 -4.24
C PHE A 138 21.76 13.62 -3.57
N GLY A 139 22.70 12.85 -4.12
CA GLY A 139 24.05 12.70 -3.58
C GLY A 139 24.17 11.69 -2.44
N LYS A 140 23.06 11.09 -1.97
CA LYS A 140 23.12 10.03 -0.96
C LYS A 140 23.68 8.73 -1.53
N LYS A 141 24.44 8.01 -0.71
CA LYS A 141 24.98 6.71 -1.10
C LYS A 141 23.92 5.64 -0.90
N ILE A 142 23.91 4.65 -1.79
CA ILE A 142 23.02 3.49 -1.69
C ILE A 142 23.19 2.74 -0.38
N ASP A 143 24.32 2.86 0.30
CA ASP A 143 24.56 2.18 1.58
C ASP A 143 23.96 2.96 2.79
N ASP A 144 23.52 4.22 2.63
CA ASP A 144 22.85 5.00 3.70
C ASP A 144 21.43 4.45 3.98
N GLU A 145 20.87 4.68 5.17
CA GLU A 145 19.63 4.01 5.61
C GLU A 145 18.36 4.41 4.82
N PHE A 146 18.26 5.67 4.38
CA PHE A 146 17.07 6.26 3.75
C PHE A 146 15.82 6.11 4.63
N LYS A 147 16.00 6.28 5.94
CA LYS A 147 14.98 6.09 6.95
C LYS A 147 14.49 7.43 7.48
N THR A 148 13.16 7.61 7.45
CA THR A 148 12.53 8.81 8.01
C THR A 148 12.80 8.92 9.51
N GLY A 149 13.26 10.07 9.98
CA GLY A 149 13.62 10.31 11.37
C GLY A 149 15.05 9.90 11.73
N ALA A 150 15.79 9.29 10.79
CA ALA A 150 17.24 9.11 10.89
C ALA A 150 17.94 10.06 9.92
N ASP A 151 18.06 9.67 8.66
CA ASP A 151 18.79 10.40 7.62
C ASP A 151 17.89 11.06 6.56
N VAL A 152 16.57 10.89 6.68
CA VAL A 152 15.54 11.55 5.87
C VAL A 152 14.52 12.23 6.77
N THR A 153 14.17 13.47 6.46
CA THR A 153 13.10 14.21 7.14
C THR A 153 11.77 13.94 6.46
N ALA A 154 10.79 13.40 7.20
CA ALA A 154 9.44 13.16 6.69
C ALA A 154 8.63 14.46 6.57
N ILE A 155 7.66 14.47 5.65
CA ILE A 155 6.70 15.56 5.53
C ILE A 155 5.63 15.43 6.62
N SER A 156 5.47 16.48 7.42
CA SER A 156 4.42 16.53 8.45
C SER A 156 3.03 16.33 7.83
N GLY A 157 2.26 15.38 8.37
CA GLY A 157 0.94 15.00 7.84
C GLY A 157 0.98 14.09 6.61
N ALA A 158 2.16 13.69 6.13
CA ALA A 158 2.35 12.74 5.04
C ALA A 158 3.48 11.73 5.35
N THR A 159 3.52 11.26 6.61
CA THR A 159 4.55 10.34 7.11
C THR A 159 4.55 9.01 6.35
N ILE A 160 3.36 8.48 6.03
CA ILE A 160 3.17 7.22 5.29
C ILE A 160 3.82 7.34 3.90
N SER A 161 3.42 8.35 3.13
CA SER A 161 3.99 8.66 1.82
C SER A 161 5.50 8.87 1.88
N SER A 162 5.99 9.58 2.91
CA SER A 162 7.41 9.88 3.07
C SER A 162 8.24 8.62 3.29
N LYS A 163 7.80 7.72 4.19
CA LYS A 163 8.46 6.43 4.45
C LYS A 163 8.46 5.55 3.20
N ALA A 164 7.31 5.45 2.54
CA ALA A 164 7.13 4.61 1.38
C ALA A 164 7.99 5.06 0.19
N VAL A 165 8.03 6.36 -0.12
CA VAL A 165 8.90 6.90 -1.17
C VAL A 165 10.37 6.64 -0.86
N ALA A 166 10.81 6.83 0.38
CA ALA A 166 12.19 6.55 0.77
C ALA A 166 12.56 5.07 0.57
N ALA A 167 11.63 4.16 0.90
CA ALA A 167 11.79 2.72 0.68
C ALA A 167 11.84 2.35 -0.81
N ILE A 168 10.98 2.94 -1.65
CA ILE A 168 11.00 2.73 -3.11
C ILE A 168 12.32 3.18 -3.72
N ILE A 169 12.78 4.39 -3.38
CA ILE A 169 14.05 4.93 -3.86
C ILE A 169 15.21 4.03 -3.42
N LYS A 170 15.23 3.61 -2.15
CA LYS A 170 16.27 2.74 -1.60
C LYS A 170 16.32 1.38 -2.32
N ALA A 171 15.18 0.74 -2.53
CA ALA A 171 15.10 -0.55 -3.21
C ALA A 171 15.56 -0.47 -4.67
N ALA A 172 15.05 0.52 -5.41
CA ALA A 172 15.42 0.75 -6.80
C ALA A 172 16.91 1.09 -6.93
N ALA A 173 17.43 1.97 -6.07
CA ALA A 173 18.81 2.38 -6.12
C ALA A 173 19.74 1.20 -5.78
N TRP A 174 19.42 0.41 -4.75
CA TRP A 174 20.21 -0.77 -4.39
C TRP A 174 20.28 -1.78 -5.54
N GLN A 175 19.13 -2.10 -6.16
CA GLN A 175 19.07 -3.03 -7.28
C GLN A 175 19.84 -2.51 -8.50
N ALA A 176 19.77 -1.20 -8.79
CA ALA A 176 20.55 -0.56 -9.85
C ALA A 176 22.06 -0.67 -9.58
N GLY A 177 22.50 -0.33 -8.38
CA GLY A 177 23.91 -0.38 -7.99
C GLY A 177 24.47 -1.80 -8.01
N ASP A 178 23.67 -2.80 -7.61
CA ASP A 178 24.06 -4.22 -7.68
C ASP A 178 24.15 -4.72 -9.13
N TYR A 179 23.20 -4.36 -9.99
CA TYR A 179 23.26 -4.68 -11.43
C TYR A 179 24.49 -4.05 -12.10
N LEU A 180 24.74 -2.75 -11.87
CA LEU A 180 25.90 -2.04 -12.42
C LEU A 180 27.23 -2.64 -11.93
N ALA A 181 27.32 -3.05 -10.67
CA ALA A 181 28.54 -3.67 -10.14
C ALA A 181 28.82 -5.03 -10.80
N LYS A 182 27.77 -5.85 -10.99
CA LYS A 182 27.89 -7.18 -11.61
C LYS A 182 28.20 -7.14 -13.09
N ASN A 183 27.59 -6.22 -13.84
CA ASN A 183 27.61 -6.24 -15.30
C ASN A 183 28.48 -5.16 -15.95
N HIS A 184 28.76 -4.06 -15.22
CA HIS A 184 29.38 -2.86 -15.80
C HIS A 184 30.58 -2.34 -14.99
N GLY A 185 31.05 -3.08 -13.97
CA GLY A 185 32.26 -2.73 -13.21
C GLY A 185 32.11 -1.51 -12.30
N ALA A 186 30.88 -1.15 -11.92
CA ALA A 186 30.64 -0.13 -10.91
C ALA A 186 31.15 -0.55 -9.51
N ALA A 187 31.22 0.40 -8.58
CA ALA A 187 31.63 0.11 -7.22
C ALA A 187 30.78 -1.02 -6.60
N ALA A 188 31.43 -1.95 -5.91
CA ALA A 188 30.73 -3.00 -5.17
C ALA A 188 30.10 -2.43 -3.90
N GLY A 189 28.89 -2.87 -3.57
CA GLY A 189 28.22 -2.50 -2.32
C GLY A 189 28.75 -3.28 -1.13
N SER A 190 28.69 -2.68 0.05
CA SER A 190 29.03 -3.34 1.31
C SER A 190 27.81 -3.87 2.08
N GLY A 191 26.61 -3.40 1.70
CA GLY A 191 25.36 -3.69 2.40
C GLY A 191 24.47 -4.75 1.74
N SER A 192 23.66 -5.43 2.56
CA SER A 192 22.61 -6.36 2.13
C SER A 192 21.48 -5.63 1.39
N ALA A 193 20.72 -6.38 0.57
CA ALA A 193 19.52 -5.87 -0.07
C ALA A 193 18.57 -5.27 0.98
N PRO A 194 17.95 -4.10 0.71
CA PRO A 194 16.96 -3.54 1.60
C PRO A 194 15.80 -4.53 1.73
N VAL A 195 15.48 -4.90 2.96
CA VAL A 195 14.32 -5.75 3.25
C VAL A 195 13.08 -4.88 3.14
N VAL A 196 12.40 -4.97 2.00
CA VAL A 196 11.05 -4.41 1.86
C VAL A 196 10.11 -5.40 2.55
N ALA A 197 9.66 -5.06 3.75
CA ALA A 197 8.71 -5.91 4.48
C ALA A 197 7.46 -6.10 3.64
N GLU A 198 7.17 -7.35 3.27
CA GLU A 198 5.93 -7.68 2.61
C GLU A 198 4.79 -7.49 3.62
N LEU A 199 3.82 -6.62 3.27
CA LEU A 199 2.63 -6.42 4.08
C LEU A 199 1.82 -7.73 4.09
N ALA A 200 1.97 -8.50 5.17
CA ALA A 200 1.36 -9.80 5.36
C ALA A 200 0.37 -9.78 6.53
N PRO A 201 -0.73 -10.57 6.45
CA PRO A 201 -1.60 -10.76 7.60
C PRO A 201 -0.87 -11.38 8.79
N PHE A 202 -1.28 -11.01 9.99
CA PHE A 202 -0.74 -11.55 11.22
C PHE A 202 -1.27 -12.97 11.47
N THR A 203 -0.44 -13.82 12.08
CA THR A 203 -1.00 -15.01 12.75
C THR A 203 -1.76 -14.57 13.99
N LEU A 204 -2.72 -15.39 14.43
CA LEU A 204 -3.50 -15.11 15.63
C LEU A 204 -2.59 -14.96 16.86
N GLU A 205 -1.60 -15.85 17.03
CA GLU A 205 -0.69 -15.79 18.18
C GLU A 205 0.17 -14.52 18.17
N ALA A 206 0.71 -14.15 17.00
CA ALA A 206 1.51 -12.94 16.85
C ALA A 206 0.68 -11.68 17.14
N GLY A 207 -0.55 -11.62 16.62
CA GLY A 207 -1.45 -10.50 16.86
C GLY A 207 -1.85 -10.36 18.32
N LEU A 208 -2.15 -11.47 19.01
CA LEU A 208 -2.46 -11.46 20.44
C LEU A 208 -1.26 -11.00 21.27
N ALA A 209 -0.06 -11.53 21.01
CA ALA A 209 1.16 -11.15 21.70
C ALA A 209 1.54 -9.67 21.52
N GLU A 210 1.25 -9.09 20.35
CA GLU A 210 1.52 -7.67 20.10
C GLU A 210 0.47 -6.75 20.74
N LEU A 211 -0.81 -7.14 20.74
CA LEU A 211 -1.89 -6.36 21.37
C LEU A 211 -1.85 -6.42 22.89
N PHE A 212 -1.40 -7.54 23.46
CA PHE A 212 -1.29 -7.75 24.91
C PHE A 212 0.09 -8.32 25.27
N PRO A 213 1.12 -7.45 25.33
CA PRO A 213 2.46 -7.88 25.70
C PRO A 213 2.48 -8.54 27.09
N GLU A 214 3.32 -9.56 27.26
CA GLU A 214 3.54 -10.24 28.55
C GLU A 214 2.30 -10.89 29.18
N CYS A 215 1.24 -11.09 28.41
CA CYS A 215 0.00 -11.74 28.85
C CYS A 215 -0.04 -13.23 28.47
N SER A 216 -0.77 -14.01 29.27
CA SER A 216 -1.21 -15.36 28.88
C SER A 216 -2.60 -15.29 28.24
N PHE A 217 -2.88 -16.19 27.29
CA PHE A 217 -4.13 -16.20 26.54
C PHE A 217 -4.95 -17.45 26.81
N GLU A 218 -6.22 -17.26 27.15
CA GLU A 218 -7.21 -18.32 27.37
C GLU A 218 -8.32 -18.18 26.32
N GLN A 219 -8.55 -19.20 25.50
CA GLN A 219 -9.64 -19.18 24.54
C GLN A 219 -10.97 -19.24 25.27
N LEU A 220 -11.86 -18.29 24.96
CA LEU A 220 -13.19 -18.26 25.53
C LEU A 220 -14.12 -19.24 24.79
N PRO A 221 -15.15 -19.78 25.47
CA PRO A 221 -16.23 -20.51 24.82
C PRO A 221 -16.85 -19.70 23.67
N SER A 222 -17.33 -20.39 22.62
CA SER A 222 -17.86 -19.75 21.41
C SER A 222 -19.09 -18.86 21.65
N ASP A 223 -19.80 -19.04 22.76
CA ASP A 223 -20.97 -18.28 23.18
C ASP A 223 -20.67 -17.22 24.25
N ALA A 224 -19.40 -17.07 24.66
CA ALA A 224 -19.00 -16.14 25.70
C ALA A 224 -19.13 -14.66 25.28
N ILE A 225 -18.94 -14.39 23.98
CA ILE A 225 -19.11 -13.06 23.38
C ILE A 225 -20.36 -13.10 22.51
N ALA A 226 -21.34 -12.25 22.84
CA ALA A 226 -22.54 -12.11 22.01
C ALA A 226 -22.20 -11.45 20.67
N ASN A 227 -22.95 -11.78 19.62
CA ASN A 227 -22.93 -11.04 18.36
C ASN A 227 -24.29 -10.32 18.20
N SER A 228 -24.62 -9.41 19.12
CA SER A 228 -25.96 -8.81 19.21
C SER A 228 -26.23 -7.76 18.13
N VAL A 229 -25.18 -7.21 17.53
CA VAL A 229 -25.24 -6.22 16.46
C VAL A 229 -24.91 -6.89 15.12
N GLU A 230 -25.79 -7.77 14.65
CA GLU A 230 -25.52 -8.59 13.47
C GLU A 230 -25.95 -7.88 12.17
N ARG A 231 -24.98 -7.25 11.49
CA ARG A 231 -25.13 -6.63 10.16
C ARG A 231 -23.98 -7.01 9.24
N SER A 232 -23.87 -8.30 8.94
CA SER A 232 -22.80 -8.91 8.10
C SER A 232 -21.41 -8.94 8.74
N VAL A 233 -21.33 -8.76 10.06
CA VAL A 233 -20.12 -9.01 10.87
C VAL A 233 -20.37 -10.20 11.78
N VAL A 234 -19.45 -11.16 11.78
CA VAL A 234 -19.49 -12.38 12.58
C VAL A 234 -18.28 -12.40 13.50
N LEU A 235 -18.53 -12.45 14.82
CA LEU A 235 -17.49 -12.68 15.80
C LEU A 235 -17.26 -14.20 15.90
N SER A 236 -16.10 -14.68 15.48
CA SER A 236 -15.86 -16.13 15.37
C SER A 236 -15.19 -16.73 16.60
N GLU A 237 -14.27 -16.01 17.21
CA GLU A 237 -13.45 -16.50 18.32
C GLU A 237 -13.09 -15.36 19.27
N ALA A 238 -12.87 -15.66 20.54
CA ALA A 238 -12.41 -14.68 21.52
C ALA A 238 -11.39 -15.29 22.49
N TRP A 239 -10.47 -14.47 22.97
CA TRP A 239 -9.36 -14.84 23.82
C TRP A 239 -9.23 -13.86 24.96
N LEU A 240 -9.29 -14.34 26.19
CA LEU A 240 -9.03 -13.53 27.38
C LEU A 240 -7.53 -13.40 27.59
N ALA A 241 -7.03 -12.17 27.64
CA ALA A 241 -5.66 -11.87 28.01
C ALA A 241 -5.58 -11.69 29.53
N ARG A 242 -4.69 -12.43 30.19
CA ARG A 242 -4.41 -12.29 31.62
C ARG A 242 -2.99 -11.81 31.88
N SER A 243 -2.89 -10.83 32.75
CA SER A 243 -1.64 -10.33 33.32
C SER A 243 -1.00 -11.38 34.24
N SER A 244 0.27 -11.16 34.58
CA SER A 244 1.04 -12.02 35.51
C SER A 244 0.43 -12.13 36.92
N ASP A 245 -0.37 -11.14 37.32
CA ASP A 245 -1.13 -11.13 38.57
C ASP A 245 -2.48 -11.89 38.51
N GLY A 246 -2.83 -12.44 37.34
CA GLY A 246 -4.07 -13.16 37.09
C GLY A 246 -5.28 -12.28 36.76
N SER A 247 -5.13 -10.96 36.80
CA SER A 247 -6.17 -10.00 36.41
C SER A 247 -6.41 -10.03 34.89
N ALA A 248 -7.64 -9.68 34.47
CA ALA A 248 -7.96 -9.55 33.06
C ALA A 248 -7.28 -8.30 32.48
N ALA A 249 -6.28 -8.51 31.64
CA ALA A 249 -5.57 -7.45 30.92
C ALA A 249 -6.38 -6.92 29.73
N GLY A 250 -7.30 -7.74 29.20
CA GLY A 250 -8.19 -7.38 28.10
C GLY A 250 -8.76 -8.61 27.40
N VAL A 251 -9.45 -8.39 26.29
CA VAL A 251 -10.00 -9.46 25.45
C VAL A 251 -9.65 -9.21 23.99
N GLY A 252 -9.15 -10.24 23.30
CA GLY A 252 -8.94 -10.26 21.85
C GLY A 252 -10.11 -10.96 21.16
N ILE A 253 -10.76 -10.31 20.21
CA ILE A 253 -11.94 -10.84 19.51
C ILE A 253 -11.65 -10.91 18.02
N VAL A 254 -11.90 -12.07 17.41
CA VAL A 254 -11.78 -12.29 15.97
C VAL A 254 -13.10 -11.94 15.31
N ALA A 255 -13.09 -10.88 14.51
CA ALA A 255 -14.24 -10.40 13.74
C ALA A 255 -14.04 -10.67 12.25
N LYS A 256 -15.05 -11.23 11.59
CA LYS A 256 -15.11 -11.45 10.15
C LYS A 256 -16.20 -10.58 9.57
N GLY A 257 -15.93 -9.90 8.46
CA GLY A 257 -16.91 -9.01 7.89
C GLY A 257 -16.52 -8.49 6.52
N GLN A 258 -17.43 -7.72 5.95
CA GLN A 258 -17.27 -7.14 4.64
C GLN A 258 -16.25 -5.99 4.67
N THR A 259 -15.26 -6.09 3.80
CA THR A 259 -14.37 -4.99 3.38
C THR A 259 -14.65 -4.73 1.89
N TYR A 260 -13.68 -4.37 1.05
CA TYR A 260 -13.95 -4.35 -0.40
C TYR A 260 -14.39 -5.73 -0.91
N LYS A 261 -13.80 -6.79 -0.35
CA LYS A 261 -14.33 -8.16 -0.40
C LYS A 261 -14.63 -8.62 1.03
N ALA A 262 -13.72 -9.37 1.64
CA ALA A 262 -13.86 -9.86 3.00
C ALA A 262 -12.50 -9.88 3.70
N SER A 263 -12.54 -9.56 5.00
CA SER A 263 -11.37 -9.59 5.87
C SER A 263 -11.70 -10.17 7.24
N THR A 264 -10.67 -10.68 7.91
CA THR A 264 -10.72 -11.17 9.29
C THR A 264 -9.78 -10.33 10.12
N LEU A 265 -10.28 -9.76 11.21
CA LEU A 265 -9.56 -8.90 12.13
C LEU A 265 -9.49 -9.53 13.51
N LEU A 266 -8.37 -9.35 14.20
CA LEU A 266 -8.25 -9.47 15.64
C LEU A 266 -8.37 -8.08 16.25
N VAL A 267 -9.32 -7.90 17.16
CA VAL A 267 -9.59 -6.64 17.85
C VAL A 267 -9.28 -6.80 19.33
N GLY A 268 -8.36 -5.99 19.85
CA GLY A 268 -8.01 -6.00 21.27
C GLY A 268 -8.75 -4.90 22.03
N VAL A 269 -9.41 -5.27 23.13
CA VAL A 269 -10.17 -4.35 24.00
C VAL A 269 -9.60 -4.39 25.41
N LEU A 270 -9.40 -3.22 26.00
CA LEU A 270 -8.88 -3.06 27.36
C LEU A 270 -10.01 -2.90 28.40
N PRO A 271 -9.77 -3.23 29.69
CA PRO A 271 -10.76 -3.12 30.76
C PRO A 271 -11.30 -1.71 31.00
N ASP A 272 -10.62 -0.67 30.52
CA ASP A 272 -11.04 0.72 30.67
C ASP A 272 -11.96 1.21 29.54
N ALA A 273 -12.40 0.29 28.66
CA ALA A 273 -13.20 0.56 27.46
C ALA A 273 -12.46 1.40 26.40
N THR A 274 -11.15 1.18 26.26
CA THR A 274 -10.34 1.62 25.12
C THR A 274 -9.86 0.45 24.28
N LEU A 275 -9.41 0.73 23.06
CA LEU A 275 -8.84 -0.25 22.15
C LEU A 275 -7.36 -0.47 22.45
N ALA A 276 -6.94 -1.73 22.64
CA ALA A 276 -5.53 -2.09 22.54
C ALA A 276 -5.03 -1.94 21.10
N GLY A 277 -5.93 -2.13 20.12
CA GLY A 277 -5.68 -1.95 18.69
C GLY A 277 -6.37 -3.04 17.85
N LEU A 278 -5.95 -3.16 16.59
CA LEU A 278 -6.41 -4.22 15.70
C LEU A 278 -5.27 -4.85 14.91
N ARG A 279 -5.40 -6.11 14.52
CA ARG A 279 -4.51 -6.78 13.55
C ARG A 279 -5.35 -7.48 12.49
N VAL A 280 -4.92 -7.40 11.24
CA VAL A 280 -5.61 -8.10 10.15
C VAL A 280 -5.02 -9.51 10.06
N LEU A 281 -5.86 -10.53 10.29
CA LEU A 281 -5.47 -11.94 10.24
C LEU A 281 -5.61 -12.54 8.84
N ALA A 282 -6.55 -12.02 8.06
CA ALA A 282 -6.73 -12.41 6.66
C ALA A 282 -7.44 -11.30 5.88
N THR A 283 -7.12 -11.18 4.59
CA THR A 283 -7.86 -10.31 3.68
C THR A 283 -7.86 -10.86 2.26
N THR A 284 -8.97 -10.65 1.56
CA THR A 284 -9.14 -10.98 0.14
C THR A 284 -9.28 -9.74 -0.75
N ASP A 285 -9.07 -8.55 -0.17
CA ASP A 285 -9.13 -7.28 -0.88
C ASP A 285 -8.04 -7.17 -1.96
N SER A 286 -8.20 -6.22 -2.88
CA SER A 286 -7.26 -5.99 -3.97
C SER A 286 -5.87 -5.60 -3.45
N ALA A 287 -4.83 -6.12 -4.10
CA ALA A 287 -3.44 -5.91 -3.70
C ALA A 287 -3.01 -4.43 -3.71
N ASN A 288 -3.65 -3.61 -4.55
CA ASN A 288 -3.24 -2.22 -4.76
C ASN A 288 -3.81 -1.22 -3.75
N TYR A 289 -4.90 -1.55 -3.05
CA TYR A 289 -5.60 -0.57 -2.18
C TYR A 289 -6.01 -1.17 -0.84
N GLY A 290 -6.63 -2.35 -0.82
CA GLY A 290 -7.14 -2.91 0.44
C GLY A 290 -6.08 -3.56 1.31
N LYS A 291 -4.95 -4.00 0.74
CA LYS A 291 -3.81 -4.52 1.52
C LYS A 291 -3.06 -3.45 2.31
N GLU A 292 -3.27 -2.16 2.04
CA GLU A 292 -2.71 -1.06 2.85
C GLU A 292 -3.13 -1.12 4.32
N MET A 293 -4.27 -1.75 4.64
CA MET A 293 -4.67 -1.93 6.04
C MET A 293 -3.76 -2.90 6.83
N LEU A 294 -2.91 -3.65 6.13
CA LEU A 294 -1.86 -4.47 6.73
C LEU A 294 -0.66 -3.61 7.18
N SER A 295 -0.60 -2.34 6.78
CA SER A 295 0.49 -1.44 7.16
C SER A 295 0.40 -1.05 8.64
N PRO A 296 1.54 -1.02 9.36
CA PRO A 296 1.61 -0.49 10.72
C PRO A 296 1.08 0.92 10.85
N ASP A 297 1.29 1.74 9.82
CA ASP A 297 0.83 3.12 9.82
C ASP A 297 -0.71 3.23 9.80
N PHE A 298 -1.44 2.22 9.30
CA PHE A 298 -2.90 2.19 9.36
C PHE A 298 -3.43 1.63 10.68
N TYR A 299 -3.06 0.40 11.04
CA TYR A 299 -3.68 -0.26 12.19
C TYR A 299 -3.28 0.35 13.53
N SER A 300 -2.16 1.08 13.60
CA SER A 300 -1.73 1.80 14.81
C SER A 300 -2.63 3.00 15.15
N LEU A 301 -3.40 3.53 14.19
CA LEU A 301 -4.29 4.68 14.39
C LEU A 301 -5.44 4.39 15.36
N PHE A 302 -5.76 3.10 15.56
CA PHE A 302 -6.88 2.65 16.39
C PHE A 302 -6.49 2.40 17.84
N ALA A 303 -5.19 2.24 18.14
CA ALA A 303 -4.74 1.98 19.51
C ALA A 303 -5.02 3.19 20.42
N GLY A 304 -5.54 2.93 21.62
CA GLY A 304 -5.89 3.95 22.61
C GLY A 304 -7.19 4.73 22.31
N LYS A 305 -7.86 4.49 21.19
CA LYS A 305 -9.16 5.11 20.90
C LYS A 305 -10.24 4.55 21.82
N SER A 306 -11.18 5.41 22.19
CA SER A 306 -12.34 5.02 23.00
C SER A 306 -13.24 4.07 22.20
N VAL A 307 -13.71 3.01 22.85
CA VAL A 307 -14.72 2.11 22.27
C VAL A 307 -16.03 2.85 21.98
N ALA A 308 -16.31 3.94 22.71
CA ALA A 308 -17.51 4.75 22.58
C ALA A 308 -17.44 5.84 21.50
N ASP A 309 -16.34 5.94 20.74
CA ASP A 309 -16.22 6.89 19.65
C ASP A 309 -17.30 6.63 18.57
N ALA A 310 -18.15 7.62 18.35
CA ALA A 310 -19.24 7.57 17.39
C ALA A 310 -18.74 7.29 15.96
N TYR A 311 -17.53 7.73 15.61
CA TYR A 311 -16.94 7.60 14.29
C TYR A 311 -15.43 7.40 14.37
N LEU A 312 -15.02 6.17 14.67
CA LEU A 312 -13.60 5.77 14.62
C LEU A 312 -12.92 6.17 13.30
N VAL A 313 -13.64 6.11 12.18
CA VAL A 313 -13.20 6.60 10.87
C VAL A 313 -14.17 7.68 10.40
N LYS A 314 -13.66 8.81 9.90
CA LYS A 314 -14.45 9.88 9.31
C LYS A 314 -15.35 9.34 8.20
N PRO A 315 -16.68 9.48 8.31
CA PRO A 315 -17.57 9.28 7.18
C PRO A 315 -17.34 10.38 6.13
N SER A 316 -18.07 10.36 5.02
CA SER A 316 -18.14 11.51 4.08
C SER A 316 -18.76 12.78 4.70
N VAL A 317 -19.12 12.74 5.98
CA VAL A 317 -19.51 13.88 6.83
C VAL A 317 -18.41 14.17 7.86
N PRO A 318 -18.24 15.42 8.33
CA PRO A 318 -17.00 15.91 8.96
C PRO A 318 -16.60 15.29 10.32
N GLU A 319 -17.37 14.36 10.87
CA GLU A 319 -17.25 13.92 12.27
C GLU A 319 -16.59 12.55 12.36
N GLY A 320 -15.29 12.50 12.59
CA GLY A 320 -14.58 11.26 12.95
C GLY A 320 -13.09 11.47 13.16
N ASP A 321 -12.45 10.46 13.74
CA ASP A 321 -11.10 10.59 14.32
C ASP A 321 -9.97 10.11 13.41
N ILE A 322 -10.27 9.21 12.46
CA ILE A 322 -9.29 8.61 11.54
C ILE A 322 -9.72 8.84 10.10
N ASP A 323 -8.79 9.28 9.24
CA ASP A 323 -9.04 9.43 7.81
C ASP A 323 -9.08 8.06 7.11
N SER A 324 -9.99 7.89 6.15
CA SER A 324 -10.06 6.65 5.37
C SER A 324 -8.86 6.49 4.43
N ILE A 325 -8.43 5.24 4.19
CA ILE A 325 -7.42 4.95 3.17
C ILE A 325 -7.99 5.37 1.82
N SER A 326 -7.30 6.27 1.13
CA SER A 326 -7.84 6.88 -0.08
C SER A 326 -7.84 5.88 -1.24
N GLY A 327 -9.01 5.65 -1.84
CA GLY A 327 -9.23 4.58 -2.82
C GLY A 327 -9.65 3.24 -2.20
N ALA A 328 -9.59 3.10 -0.86
CA ALA A 328 -10.07 1.94 -0.11
C ALA A 328 -11.10 2.36 0.96
N THR A 329 -11.99 3.30 0.63
CA THR A 329 -13.03 3.80 1.54
C THR A 329 -13.91 2.68 2.06
N ILE A 330 -14.32 1.75 1.18
CA ILE A 330 -15.14 0.57 1.53
C ILE A 330 -14.39 -0.33 2.52
N SER A 331 -13.12 -0.66 2.25
CA SER A 331 -12.30 -1.48 3.15
C SER A 331 -12.12 -0.82 4.51
N THR A 332 -11.81 0.48 4.52
CA THR A 332 -11.55 1.23 5.76
C THR A 332 -12.80 1.33 6.64
N GLN A 333 -13.96 1.60 6.03
CA GLN A 333 -15.22 1.65 6.76
C GLN A 333 -15.66 0.26 7.24
N GLY A 334 -15.43 -0.79 6.45
CA GLY A 334 -15.64 -2.18 6.85
C GLY A 334 -14.81 -2.57 8.06
N VAL A 335 -13.52 -2.20 8.07
CA VAL A 335 -12.63 -2.38 9.23
C VAL A 335 -13.17 -1.66 10.46
N ALA A 336 -13.56 -0.39 10.33
CA ALA A 336 -14.11 0.38 11.43
C ALA A 336 -15.42 -0.22 11.98
N ASN A 337 -16.30 -0.74 11.13
CA ASN A 337 -17.55 -1.38 11.57
C ASN A 337 -17.28 -2.69 12.34
N MET A 338 -16.40 -3.55 11.83
CA MET A 338 -15.97 -4.76 12.53
C MET A 338 -15.34 -4.43 13.88
N LEU A 339 -14.46 -3.43 13.90
CA LEU A 339 -13.80 -2.94 15.10
C LEU A 339 -14.80 -2.47 16.15
N LYS A 340 -15.78 -1.64 15.77
CA LYS A 340 -16.81 -1.13 16.68
C LYS A 340 -17.65 -2.25 17.29
N ILE A 341 -18.11 -3.22 16.48
CA ILE A 341 -18.94 -4.34 16.96
C ILE A 341 -18.15 -5.22 17.93
N ALA A 342 -16.93 -5.61 17.56
CA ALA A 342 -16.07 -6.41 18.44
C ALA A 342 -15.74 -5.66 19.73
N ALA A 343 -15.45 -4.37 19.64
CA ALA A 343 -15.13 -3.54 20.79
C ALA A 343 -16.30 -3.36 21.75
N TYR A 344 -17.51 -3.14 21.21
CA TYR A 344 -18.74 -3.07 22.00
C TYR A 344 -18.95 -4.34 22.82
N GLU A 345 -18.94 -5.50 22.15
CA GLU A 345 -19.21 -6.79 22.79
C GLU A 345 -18.09 -7.17 23.78
N GLY A 346 -16.83 -6.90 23.42
CA GLY A 346 -15.68 -7.11 24.31
C GLY A 346 -15.75 -6.26 25.58
N SER A 347 -16.13 -4.98 25.47
CA SER A 347 -16.29 -4.11 26.64
C SER A 347 -17.42 -4.59 27.56
N ARG A 348 -18.53 -5.07 26.99
CA ARG A 348 -19.65 -5.65 27.76
C ARG A 348 -19.23 -6.91 28.50
N TYR A 349 -18.49 -7.79 27.83
CA TYR A 349 -17.94 -9.00 28.45
C TYR A 349 -16.97 -8.67 29.60
N LEU A 350 -16.01 -7.78 29.38
CA LEU A 350 -15.05 -7.38 30.43
C LEU A 350 -15.77 -6.75 31.63
N ARG A 351 -16.82 -5.96 31.39
CA ARG A 351 -17.66 -5.40 32.46
C ARG A 351 -18.40 -6.49 33.25
N SER A 352 -19.10 -7.38 32.56
CA SER A 352 -19.97 -8.37 33.21
C SER A 352 -19.19 -9.47 33.93
N ALA A 353 -18.08 -9.91 33.37
CA ALA A 353 -17.30 -11.04 33.87
C ALA A 353 -16.07 -10.64 34.71
N HIS A 354 -15.47 -9.46 34.48
CA HIS A 354 -14.18 -9.09 35.05
C HIS A 354 -14.12 -7.67 35.64
N GLY A 355 -15.25 -6.98 35.80
CA GLY A 355 -15.32 -5.66 36.45
C GLY A 355 -14.78 -4.49 35.63
N GLY A 356 -14.63 -4.64 34.32
CA GLY A 356 -14.25 -3.56 33.40
C GLY A 356 -15.28 -2.42 33.32
N LYS A 357 -14.87 -1.28 32.74
CA LYS A 357 -15.74 -0.13 32.48
C LYS A 357 -16.73 -0.43 31.35
N ALA A 358 -17.92 0.16 31.45
CA ALA A 358 -18.86 0.20 30.33
C ALA A 358 -18.41 1.26 29.32
N ALA A 359 -18.41 0.93 28.04
CA ALA A 359 -18.40 1.97 27.01
C ALA A 359 -19.73 2.76 27.05
N SER A 360 -19.64 4.09 27.06
CA SER A 360 -20.80 4.99 27.11
C SER A 360 -21.14 5.50 25.71
N PHE A 361 -21.95 4.76 24.97
CA PHE A 361 -22.37 5.16 23.63
C PHE A 361 -23.45 6.26 23.68
N ALA A 362 -23.41 7.19 22.74
CA ALA A 362 -24.43 8.24 22.61
C ALA A 362 -25.80 7.68 22.19
N GLU A 363 -25.81 6.58 21.43
CA GLU A 363 -27.00 5.81 21.03
C GLU A 363 -26.73 4.30 21.21
N ASP A 364 -27.74 3.52 21.62
CA ASP A 364 -27.66 2.06 21.77
C ASP A 364 -28.72 1.38 20.87
N PRO A 365 -28.32 0.60 19.85
CA PRO A 365 -26.95 0.35 19.40
C PRO A 365 -26.34 1.59 18.71
N PHE A 366 -25.02 1.71 18.79
CA PHE A 366 -24.23 2.81 18.22
C PHE A 366 -24.28 2.85 16.68
N ILE A 367 -24.04 4.03 16.11
CA ILE A 367 -24.09 4.25 14.66
C ILE A 367 -22.86 3.62 13.97
N LEU A 368 -23.14 2.78 12.96
CA LEU A 368 -22.13 2.22 12.05
C LEU A 368 -21.89 3.15 10.86
N ASN A 369 -20.70 3.07 10.28
CA ASN A 369 -20.39 3.77 9.04
C ASN A 369 -21.23 3.18 7.90
N VAL A 370 -21.84 4.04 7.08
CA VAL A 370 -22.53 3.63 5.85
C VAL A 370 -21.46 3.24 4.84
N ILE A 371 -21.44 1.97 4.45
CA ILE A 371 -20.57 1.47 3.38
C ILE A 371 -21.26 1.79 2.05
N PRO A 372 -20.66 2.57 1.14
CA PRO A 372 -21.22 2.83 -0.18
C PRO A 372 -21.48 1.51 -0.92
N GLU A 373 -22.65 1.37 -1.54
CA GLU A 373 -22.89 0.29 -2.49
C GLU A 373 -21.93 0.46 -3.69
N GLN A 374 -21.49 -0.65 -4.27
CA GLN A 374 -20.60 -0.64 -5.43
C GLN A 374 -21.30 0.10 -6.58
N GLU A 375 -20.71 1.20 -7.07
CA GLU A 375 -21.09 1.80 -8.37
C GLU A 375 -20.65 0.92 -9.55
#